data_AF-A0A822DNQ8-F1
#
_entry.id   AF-A0A822DNQ8-F1
#
_cell.length_a   1.000
_cell.length_b   1.000
_cell.length_c   1.000
_cell.angle_alpha   90.00
_cell.angle_beta   90.00
_cell.angle_gamma   90.00
#
_symmetry.space_group_name_H-M   'P 1'
#
loop_
_entity.id
_entity.type
_entity.pdbx_description
1 polymer ?
#
loop_
_entity_poly.entity_id
_entity_poly.type
_entity_poly.pdbx_seq_one_letter_code
_entity_poly.pdbx_strand_id
1 'polypeptide(L)' 'MPLRTYLYNRFSAQKFRLNGIMPSVNLPSKENLRQFFSDHILLNDDQLPPKVDLRPDMTPVENQSKIGSCTANSLA' A
#
# COMPACT_ATOMS: atom_id res chain seq x y z
N MET A 1 5.42 -23.10 -11.69
CA MET A 1 5.69 -22.75 -10.28
C MET A 1 5.77 -21.23 -10.18
N PRO A 2 5.05 -20.55 -9.27
CA PRO A 2 5.18 -19.10 -9.12
C PRO A 2 6.59 -18.78 -8.59
N LEU A 3 7.27 -17.82 -9.23
CA LEU A 3 8.58 -17.33 -8.81
C LEU A 3 8.49 -16.81 -7.37
N ARG A 4 9.34 -17.35 -6.48
CA ARG A 4 9.41 -16.88 -5.09
C ARG A 4 10.21 -15.59 -5.04
N THR A 5 9.51 -14.46 -5.18
CA THR A 5 10.13 -13.13 -5.12
C THR A 5 10.28 -12.68 -3.65
N TYR A 6 11.43 -12.09 -3.32
CA TYR A 6 11.72 -11.56 -1.98
C TYR A 6 12.34 -10.16 -2.07
N LEU A 7 12.04 -9.30 -1.10
CA LEU A 7 12.79 -8.09 -0.81
C LEU A 7 13.81 -8.40 0.29
N TYR A 8 15.05 -7.93 0.15
CA TYR A 8 16.10 -8.10 1.15
C TYR A 8 16.52 -6.75 1.73
N ASN A 9 16.33 -6.59 3.04
CA ASN A 9 16.88 -5.45 3.77
C ASN A 9 18.33 -5.77 4.15
N ARG A 10 19.27 -5.03 3.57
CA ARG A 10 20.71 -5.21 3.80
C ARG A 10 21.17 -4.77 5.18
N PHE A 11 20.49 -3.80 5.80
CA PHE A 11 20.86 -3.27 7.10
C PHE A 11 20.47 -4.23 8.23
N SER A 12 19.29 -4.85 8.14
CA SER A 12 18.79 -5.80 9.15
C SER A 12 18.99 -7.27 8.79
N ALA A 13 19.57 -7.56 7.63
CA ALA A 13 19.66 -8.91 7.04
C ALA A 13 18.31 -9.65 6.92
N GLN A 14 17.20 -8.91 6.86
CA GLN A 14 15.85 -9.47 6.84
C GLN A 14 15.36 -9.72 5.40
N LYS A 15 14.71 -10.87 5.19
CA LYS A 15 14.04 -11.23 3.94
C LYS A 15 12.52 -11.10 4.10
N PHE A 16 11.89 -10.30 3.25
CA PHE A 16 10.44 -10.16 3.16
C PHE A 16 9.94 -10.90 1.93
N ARG A 17 8.95 -11.78 2.11
CA ARG A 17 8.31 -12.46 0.99
C ARG A 17 7.39 -11.48 0.27
N LEU A 18 7.55 -11.39 -1.05
CA LEU A 18 6.69 -10.62 -1.94
C LEU A 18 5.64 -11.57 -2.55
N ASN A 19 4.59 -11.00 -3.16
CA ASN A 19 3.46 -11.71 -3.77
C ASN A 19 2.34 -12.15 -2.79
N GLY A 20 2.15 -11.39 -1.70
CA GLY A 20 0.99 -11.50 -0.81
C GLY A 20 -0.30 -10.83 -1.31
N ILE A 21 -0.25 -10.30 -2.53
CA ILE A 21 -1.34 -9.56 -3.15
C ILE A 21 -2.00 -10.42 -4.22
N MET A 22 -3.32 -10.45 -4.22
CA MET A 22 -4.13 -11.06 -5.28
C MET A 22 -5.00 -9.96 -5.88
N PRO A 23 -5.08 -9.84 -7.22
CA PRO A 23 -5.99 -8.91 -7.85
C PRO A 23 -7.43 -9.18 -7.40
N SER A 24 -8.21 -8.11 -7.18
CA SER A 24 -9.63 -8.25 -6.90
C SER A 24 -10.34 -8.84 -8.11
N VAL A 25 -11.18 -9.86 -7.87
CA VAL A 25 -12.03 -10.48 -8.90
C VAL A 25 -13.15 -9.54 -9.36
N ASN A 26 -13.54 -8.58 -8.52
CA ASN A 26 -14.62 -7.63 -8.76
C ASN A 26 -14.08 -6.19 -8.76
N LEU A 27 -12.97 -5.95 -9.45
CA LEU A 27 -12.43 -4.60 -9.57
C LEU A 27 -13.33 -3.78 -10.53
N PRO A 28 -13.90 -2.64 -10.10
CA PRO A 28 -14.62 -1.74 -11.02
C PRO A 28 -13.71 -1.28 -12.16
N SER A 29 -14.31 -0.82 -13.27
CA SER A 29 -13.53 -0.22 -14.34
C SER A 29 -12.68 0.94 -13.81
N LYS A 30 -11.55 1.20 -14.46
CA LYS A 30 -10.63 2.28 -14.07
C LYS A 30 -11.33 3.64 -14.08
N GLU A 31 -12.28 3.81 -15.00
CA GLU A 31 -13.13 4.99 -15.14
C GLU A 31 -14.02 5.17 -13.89
N ASN A 32 -14.68 4.09 -13.43
CA ASN A 32 -15.53 4.15 -12.24
C ASN A 32 -14.72 4.46 -10.97
N LEU A 33 -13.52 3.88 -10.86
CA LEU A 33 -12.61 4.19 -9.73
C LEU A 33 -12.19 5.66 -9.75
N ARG A 34 -11.82 6.19 -10.92
CA ARG A 34 -11.46 7.61 -11.07
C ARG A 34 -12.60 8.53 -10.69
N GLN A 35 -13.81 8.24 -11.18
CA GLN A 35 -14.99 9.05 -10.86
C GLN A 35 -15.25 9.07 -9.36
N PHE A 36 -15.21 7.90 -8.70
CA PHE A 36 -15.40 7.80 -7.25
C PHE A 36 -14.41 8.67 -6.45
N PHE A 37 -13.12 8.68 -6.83
CA PHE A 37 -12.15 9.55 -6.16
C PHE A 37 -12.38 11.03 -6.45
N SER A 38 -12.71 11.39 -7.70
CA SER A 38 -12.94 12.78 -8.10
C SER A 38 -14.20 13.38 -7.46
N ASP A 39 -15.26 12.60 -7.27
CA ASP A 39 -16.52 13.06 -6.67
C ASP A 39 -16.35 13.54 -5.21
N HIS A 40 -15.26 13.12 -4.56
CA HIS A 40 -14.95 13.47 -3.16
C HIS A 40 -13.85 14.52 -3.02
N ILE A 41 -13.23 14.98 -4.11
CA ILE A 41 -12.21 16.03 -4.08
C ILE A 41 -12.90 17.39 -4.17
N LEU A 42 -13.01 18.06 -3.03
CA LEU A 42 -13.61 19.40 -2.90
C LEU A 42 -12.59 20.55 -3.03
N LEU A 43 -11.30 20.23 -3.19
CA LEU A 43 -10.20 21.18 -3.20
C LEU A 43 -9.53 21.21 -4.56
N ASN A 44 -9.29 22.42 -5.08
CA ASN A 44 -8.47 22.63 -6.26
C ASN A 44 -6.98 22.50 -5.91
N ASP A 45 -6.12 22.23 -6.89
CA ASP A 45 -4.67 22.06 -6.68
C ASP A 45 -4.02 23.27 -5.97
N ASP A 46 -4.50 24.48 -6.23
CA ASP A 46 -4.04 25.73 -5.59
C ASP A 46 -4.40 25.82 -4.09
N GLN A 47 -5.33 24.98 -3.62
CA GLN A 47 -5.77 24.91 -2.23
C GLN A 47 -5.04 23.81 -1.44
N LEU A 48 -4.24 22.98 -2.11
CA LEU A 48 -3.44 21.96 -1.46
C LEU A 48 -2.12 22.58 -0.95
N PRO A 49 -1.65 22.18 0.25
CA PRO A 49 -0.34 22.59 0.71
C PRO A 49 0.76 22.00 -0.21
N PRO A 50 1.92 22.66 -0.35
CA PRO A 50 3.00 22.19 -1.21
C PRO A 50 3.60 20.84 -0.75
N LYS A 51 3.38 20.47 0.51
CA LYS A 51 3.82 19.19 1.09
C LYS A 51 2.96 18.84 2.30
N VAL A 52 2.64 17.55 2.44
CA VAL A 52 2.00 16.99 3.63
C VAL A 52 2.85 15.84 4.16
N ASP A 53 2.96 15.75 5.48
CA ASP A 53 3.53 14.60 6.18
C ASP A 53 2.42 13.94 6.99
N LEU A 54 2.01 12.73 6.56
CA LEU A 54 0.96 11.94 7.18
C LEU A 54 1.52 10.72 7.91
N ARG A 55 2.78 10.77 8.36
CA ARG A 55 3.35 9.70 9.18
C ARG A 55 2.41 9.42 10.37
N PRO A 56 2.00 8.16 10.60
CA PRO A 56 1.13 7.82 11.72
C PRO A 56 1.74 8.26 13.05
N ASP A 57 0.89 8.77 13.94
CA ASP A 57 1.34 9.17 15.27
C ASP A 57 1.54 7.94 16.16
N MET A 58 2.79 7.69 16.54
CA MET A 58 3.23 6.62 17.45
C MET A 58 2.85 5.18 17.06
N THR A 59 2.28 4.92 15.89
CA THR A 59 1.99 3.55 15.45
C THR A 59 3.30 2.79 15.19
N PRO A 60 3.54 1.66 15.88
CA PRO A 60 4.74 0.87 15.64
C PRO A 60 4.71 0.25 14.24
N VAL A 61 5.89 0.13 13.61
CA VAL A 61 6.02 -0.58 12.34
C VAL A 61 6.01 -2.09 12.60
N GLU A 62 4.99 -2.77 12.11
CA GLU A 62 4.82 -4.22 12.28
C GLU A 62 5.76 -5.06 11.41
N ASN A 63 6.01 -6.31 11.84
CA ASN A 63 6.87 -7.26 11.12
C ASN A 63 6.07 -8.37 10.41
N GLN A 64 5.88 -8.23 9.09
CA GLN A 64 5.21 -9.22 8.24
C GLN A 64 5.93 -10.59 8.14
N SER A 65 7.14 -10.73 8.71
CA SER A 65 7.91 -11.97 8.74
C SER A 65 8.09 -12.59 7.33
N LYS A 66 8.02 -13.93 7.21
CA LYS A 66 8.33 -14.68 5.98
C LYS A 66 7.10 -15.14 5.18
N ILE A 67 5.89 -14.78 5.62
CA ILE A 67 4.63 -15.41 5.14
C ILE A 67 4.00 -14.71 3.94
N GLY A 68 4.44 -13.50 3.59
CA GLY A 68 3.88 -12.73 2.48
C GLY A 68 2.53 -12.10 2.83
N SER A 69 2.38 -11.59 4.06
CA SER A 69 1.16 -10.97 4.57
C SER A 69 1.09 -9.45 4.33
N CYS A 70 1.81 -8.92 3.33
CA CYS A 70 1.94 -7.48 3.11
C CYS A 70 0.59 -6.76 3.04
N THR A 71 -0.39 -7.32 2.34
CA THR A 71 -1.73 -6.74 2.20
C THR A 71 -2.48 -6.65 3.54
N ALA A 72 -2.30 -7.66 4.41
CA ALA A 72 -2.92 -7.67 5.74
C ALA A 72 -2.27 -6.64 6.66
N ASN A 73 -0.93 -6.57 6.68
CA ASN A 73 -0.20 -5.58 7.48
C ASN A 73 -0.43 -4.13 7.01
N SER A 74 -0.73 -3.89 5.74
CA SER A 74 -1.05 -2.54 5.24
C SER A 74 -2.45 -2.05 5.60
N LEU A 75 -3.36 -2.94 6.00
CA LEU A 75 -4.75 -2.63 6.36
C LEU A 75 -5.02 -2.69 7.86
N ALA A 76 -4.05 -3.16 8.66
CA ALA A 76 -4.12 -3.23 10.12
C ALA A 76 -3.94 -1.83 10.73
#